data_AF-A0A662R287-F1
#
_entry.id   AF-A0A662R287-F1
#
_cell.length_a   1.000
_cell.length_b   1.000
_cell.length_c   1.000
_cell.angle_alpha   90.00
_cell.angle_beta   90.00
_cell.angle_gamma   90.00
#
_symmetry.space_group_name_H-M   'P 1'
#
loop_
_entity.id
_entity.type
_entity.pdbx_description
1 polymer ?
#
loop_
_entity_poly.entity_id
_entity_poly.type
_entity_poly.pdbx_seq_one_letter_code
_entity_poly.pdbx_strand_id
1 'polypeptide(L)'
;MRNTFLILIILSIVLSGCVDQEPQEPIQPEPIRQIKTEPINLSGVPAENMDFVKYYSLQPLDITLNVPQYKLPLQIDQISNYDSFSGKIPLRSDALNLLEENGFVVIDNPFNPKEEDIIQPYNTLTDNEVPIFITTDSLLHLYHIQFDETLRQIEEREFYDLIWKISEQLLNDSIKSYENSDGELKEASRRDVAYFSVGLSLLKPKSKQVCQSEHEWECGDAYFKKEDLKHYSFEVPSFVKGDVEAELRLIDKHSGFSESPIFIYKEDYSQYVPRGHYTRSEKLKNYFRALMWYGRISMLLKGSDNVSADALIGAEDARIQTMGACLIASELATDWELMDKWDRIYSVTAFYVGFSDDLGPYEYIDALNSVFGGSFDPDDLNKETIEELKAELAAYRSPEIYGGTGACEISPPFTPEQADQCLLNTKGFRLMGQRFIPDSYMFTNLVGTYTGVYQGDKEPFTLVIDGAGGSVRGFPRGLDVMALIGSNRSRELLDELDDSNYTKYDRQYGKLKDEFDSFDYTDWNKNLYWSWLFALKPLLDDHGAGYPTFMQTGAWQDRELTTSLASWTELRHDTILYAKQSYTMKAT
;
A
#
# COMPACT_ATOMS: atom_id res chain seq x y z
N MET A 1 -46.64 -67.86 -75.38
CA MET A 1 -45.94 -69.10 -74.96
C MET A 1 -44.52 -68.67 -74.60
N ARG A 2 -44.20 -68.46 -73.32
CA ARG A 2 -43.84 -69.47 -72.31
C ARG A 2 -42.61 -70.31 -72.74
N ASN A 3 -41.45 -69.94 -72.17
CA ASN A 3 -40.36 -70.75 -71.60
C ASN A 3 -38.96 -70.35 -72.10
N THR A 4 -38.08 -69.78 -71.24
CA THR A 4 -37.09 -70.44 -70.33
C THR A 4 -36.12 -71.36 -71.08
N PHE A 5 -34.78 -71.32 -70.94
CA PHE A 5 -33.84 -70.99 -69.86
C PHE A 5 -32.44 -70.89 -70.53
N LEU A 6 -31.53 -70.00 -70.12
CA LEU A 6 -30.19 -70.31 -69.58
C LEU A 6 -29.31 -69.06 -69.45
N ILE A 7 -28.49 -69.12 -68.42
CA ILE A 7 -27.69 -68.07 -67.78
C ILE A 7 -26.41 -67.75 -68.55
N LEU A 8 -26.04 -66.46 -68.62
CA LEU A 8 -24.65 -66.04 -68.55
C LEU A 8 -24.57 -64.64 -67.92
N ILE A 9 -23.96 -64.61 -66.73
CA ILE A 9 -23.72 -63.43 -65.89
C ILE A 9 -22.58 -62.61 -66.51
N ILE A 10 -22.85 -61.34 -66.81
CA ILE A 10 -21.85 -60.34 -67.21
C ILE A 10 -21.50 -59.55 -65.96
N LEU A 11 -20.30 -59.78 -65.40
CA LEU A 11 -19.75 -58.96 -64.33
C LEU A 11 -19.02 -57.77 -64.96
N SER A 12 -19.60 -56.58 -64.82
CA SER A 12 -18.98 -55.31 -65.23
C SER A 12 -18.45 -54.62 -63.98
N ILE A 13 -17.13 -54.43 -63.90
CA ILE A 13 -16.44 -53.77 -62.79
C ILE A 13 -16.71 -52.26 -62.88
N VAL A 14 -17.34 -51.71 -61.85
CA VAL A 14 -17.44 -50.26 -61.60
C VAL A 14 -16.58 -49.97 -60.38
N LEU A 15 -15.49 -49.22 -60.57
CA LEU A 15 -14.61 -48.72 -59.52
C LEU A 15 -15.33 -47.59 -58.76
N SER A 16 -15.77 -47.86 -57.53
CA SER A 16 -16.09 -46.82 -56.55
C SER A 16 -14.84 -46.56 -55.70
N GLY A 17 -14.28 -45.36 -55.78
CA GLY A 17 -13.25 -44.91 -54.86
C GLY A 17 -13.87 -44.59 -53.50
N CYS A 18 -13.37 -45.25 -52.45
CA CYS A 18 -13.58 -44.84 -51.06
C CYS A 18 -12.72 -43.59 -50.79
N VAL A 19 -13.32 -42.57 -50.18
CA VAL A 19 -12.58 -41.49 -49.53
C VAL A 19 -12.17 -42.03 -48.16
N ASP A 20 -10.90 -42.40 -48.01
CA ASP A 20 -10.32 -42.70 -46.71
C ASP A 20 -10.24 -41.40 -45.90
N GLN A 21 -10.86 -41.39 -44.72
CA GLN A 21 -10.59 -40.38 -43.69
C GLN A 21 -9.12 -40.50 -43.28
N GLU A 22 -8.37 -39.41 -43.40
CA GLU A 22 -7.05 -39.31 -42.78
C GLU A 22 -7.16 -39.63 -41.28
N PRO A 23 -6.27 -40.47 -40.72
CA PRO A 23 -6.21 -40.66 -39.28
C PRO A 23 -5.96 -39.31 -38.61
N GLN A 24 -6.82 -38.91 -37.68
CA GLN A 24 -6.49 -37.81 -36.76
C GLN A 24 -5.13 -38.12 -36.13
N GLU A 25 -4.16 -37.22 -36.33
CA GLU A 25 -2.90 -37.27 -35.60
C GLU A 25 -3.23 -37.36 -34.09
N PRO A 26 -2.55 -38.24 -33.34
CA PRO A 26 -2.73 -38.28 -31.90
C PRO A 26 -2.41 -36.89 -31.35
N ILE A 27 -3.36 -36.29 -30.63
CA ILE A 27 -3.15 -35.10 -29.82
C ILE A 27 -1.89 -35.40 -28.99
N GLN A 28 -0.78 -34.70 -29.26
CA GLN A 28 0.41 -34.85 -28.46
C GLN A 28 0.02 -34.52 -27.01
N PRO A 29 0.34 -35.39 -26.02
CA PRO A 29 0.07 -35.06 -24.63
C PRO A 29 0.77 -33.73 -24.35
N GLU A 30 0.01 -32.72 -23.92
CA GLU A 30 0.60 -31.48 -23.45
C GLU A 30 1.69 -31.80 -22.41
N PRO A 31 2.82 -31.07 -22.43
CA PRO A 31 3.91 -31.36 -21.52
C PRO A 31 3.39 -31.33 -20.09
N ILE A 32 3.65 -32.42 -19.36
CA ILE A 32 3.32 -32.56 -17.94
C ILE A 32 3.94 -31.36 -17.20
N ARG A 33 3.11 -30.41 -16.74
CA ARG A 33 3.58 -29.26 -15.98
C ARG A 33 3.97 -29.72 -14.58
N GLN A 34 5.22 -29.49 -14.22
CA GLN A 34 5.76 -29.70 -12.88
C GLN A 34 5.88 -28.32 -12.22
N ILE A 35 5.24 -28.12 -11.08
CA ILE A 35 5.55 -26.96 -10.23
C ILE A 35 6.79 -27.33 -9.45
N LYS A 36 7.89 -26.65 -9.74
CA LYS A 36 9.14 -26.82 -9.02
C LYS A 36 9.62 -25.48 -8.47
N THR A 37 9.73 -25.36 -7.16
CA THR A 37 10.39 -24.24 -6.49
C THR A 37 11.61 -24.75 -5.74
N GLU A 38 12.72 -24.02 -5.86
CA GLU A 38 13.94 -24.32 -5.11
C GLU A 38 13.83 -23.77 -3.68
N PRO A 39 14.48 -24.39 -2.68
CA PRO A 39 14.46 -23.89 -1.32
C PRO A 39 15.18 -22.55 -1.25
N ILE A 40 14.62 -21.61 -0.48
CA ILE A 40 15.24 -20.30 -0.25
C ILE A 40 15.42 -20.10 1.24
N ASN A 41 16.65 -19.78 1.64
CA ASN A 41 16.95 -19.34 2.99
C ASN A 41 17.88 -18.14 2.91
N LEU A 42 17.38 -16.98 3.31
CA LEU A 42 18.11 -15.72 3.22
C LEU A 42 18.82 -15.37 4.54
N SER A 43 18.84 -16.27 5.53
CA SER A 43 19.45 -16.03 6.85
C SER A 43 20.95 -15.71 6.84
N GLY A 44 21.64 -15.96 5.72
CA GLY A 44 23.08 -15.75 5.55
C GLY A 44 23.47 -14.60 4.61
N VAL A 45 22.51 -13.82 4.11
CA VAL A 45 22.78 -12.67 3.24
C VAL A 45 23.41 -11.54 4.08
N PRO A 46 24.62 -11.04 3.75
CA PRO A 46 25.21 -9.89 4.43
C PRO A 46 24.48 -8.62 4.02
N ALA A 47 24.11 -7.78 4.97
CA ALA A 47 23.44 -6.51 4.70
C ALA A 47 23.84 -5.43 5.71
N GLU A 48 23.85 -4.18 5.24
CA GLU A 48 23.99 -2.98 6.06
C GLU A 48 22.61 -2.61 6.67
N ASN A 49 22.61 -2.16 7.93
CA ASN A 49 21.50 -1.68 8.79
C ASN A 49 20.08 -2.25 8.58
N MET A 50 19.55 -2.88 9.64
CA MET A 50 18.16 -3.39 9.76
C MET A 50 17.73 -4.35 8.64
N ASP A 51 18.46 -5.44 8.46
CA ASP A 51 18.09 -6.47 7.48
C ASP A 51 17.01 -7.43 8.02
N PHE A 52 15.83 -7.36 7.40
CA PHE A 52 14.69 -8.23 7.66
C PHE A 52 14.63 -9.44 6.73
N VAL A 53 15.34 -9.40 5.60
CA VAL A 53 15.34 -10.45 4.57
C VAL A 53 15.78 -11.78 5.18
N LYS A 54 16.71 -11.73 6.13
CA LYS A 54 17.20 -12.90 6.88
C LYS A 54 16.10 -13.74 7.58
N TYR A 55 14.91 -13.18 7.80
CA TYR A 55 13.78 -13.88 8.39
C TYR A 55 12.91 -14.63 7.36
N TYR A 56 13.13 -14.39 6.06
CA TYR A 56 12.39 -15.06 5.00
C TYR A 56 12.99 -16.44 4.68
N SER A 57 12.10 -17.43 4.53
CA SER A 57 12.45 -18.73 3.99
C SER A 57 11.29 -19.32 3.18
N LEU A 58 11.63 -20.00 2.09
CA LEU A 58 10.67 -20.73 1.24
C LEU A 58 11.05 -22.20 1.24
N GLN A 59 10.07 -23.05 1.56
CA GLN A 59 10.24 -24.49 1.42
C GLN A 59 10.12 -24.90 -0.05
N PRO A 60 10.90 -25.88 -0.50
CA PRO A 60 10.83 -26.33 -1.89
C PRO A 60 9.52 -27.06 -2.14
N LEU A 61 8.97 -26.84 -3.33
CA LEU A 61 7.80 -27.53 -3.83
C LEU A 61 8.20 -28.31 -5.07
N ASP A 62 7.79 -29.56 -5.16
CA ASP A 62 7.94 -30.37 -6.36
C ASP A 62 6.66 -31.19 -6.56
N ILE A 63 5.78 -30.68 -7.41
CA ILE A 63 4.46 -31.27 -7.67
C ILE A 63 4.27 -31.46 -9.17
N THR A 64 3.90 -32.67 -9.55
CA THR A 64 3.43 -32.98 -10.90
C THR A 64 1.94 -32.69 -11.02
N LEU A 65 1.56 -31.79 -11.92
CA LEU A 65 0.15 -31.46 -12.18
C LEU A 65 -0.48 -32.52 -13.08
N ASN A 66 -1.51 -33.20 -12.57
CA ASN A 66 -2.17 -34.31 -13.26
C ASN A 66 -3.65 -34.45 -12.88
N VAL A 67 -4.36 -33.32 -12.71
CA VAL A 67 -5.80 -33.36 -12.44
C VAL A 67 -6.54 -33.87 -13.68
N PRO A 68 -7.48 -34.82 -13.55
CA PRO A 68 -8.31 -35.28 -14.66
C PRO A 68 -9.10 -34.15 -15.32
N GLN A 69 -9.10 -34.13 -16.65
CA GLN A 69 -9.77 -33.09 -17.43
C GLN A 69 -11.18 -33.51 -17.84
N TYR A 70 -12.09 -32.55 -17.92
CA TYR A 70 -13.41 -32.70 -18.50
C TYR A 70 -13.63 -31.65 -19.60
N LYS A 71 -14.77 -31.69 -20.29
CA LYS A 71 -15.09 -30.74 -21.37
C LYS A 71 -16.09 -29.69 -20.89
N LEU A 72 -15.90 -28.45 -21.32
CA LEU A 72 -16.86 -27.37 -21.21
C LEU A 72 -17.58 -27.17 -22.57
N PRO A 73 -18.87 -26.81 -22.58
CA PRO A 73 -19.75 -26.63 -21.41
C PRO A 73 -20.07 -27.94 -20.67
N LEU A 74 -20.24 -27.88 -19.34
CA LEU A 74 -20.65 -29.03 -18.52
C LEU A 74 -22.01 -29.58 -18.95
N GLN A 75 -22.17 -30.89 -18.81
CA GLN A 75 -23.46 -31.55 -18.94
C GLN A 75 -23.94 -31.92 -17.54
N ILE A 76 -25.03 -31.30 -17.08
CA ILE A 76 -25.54 -31.42 -15.70
C ILE A 76 -25.81 -32.88 -15.32
N ASP A 77 -26.31 -33.68 -16.25
CA ASP A 77 -26.61 -35.11 -16.06
C ASP A 77 -25.34 -35.97 -15.84
N GLN A 78 -24.15 -35.43 -16.11
CA GLN A 78 -22.86 -36.06 -15.87
C GLN A 78 -22.25 -35.68 -14.51
N ILE A 79 -22.84 -34.72 -13.78
CA ILE A 79 -22.35 -34.28 -12.47
C ILE A 79 -22.92 -35.21 -11.38
N SER A 80 -22.04 -36.00 -10.78
CA SER A 80 -22.42 -37.10 -9.87
C SER A 80 -23.26 -36.69 -8.65
N ASN A 81 -23.11 -35.46 -8.16
CA ASN A 81 -23.79 -34.94 -6.98
C ASN A 81 -24.79 -33.80 -7.26
N TYR A 82 -25.13 -33.52 -8.52
CA TYR A 82 -25.93 -32.33 -8.86
C TYR A 82 -27.32 -32.33 -8.25
N ASP A 83 -28.04 -33.46 -8.26
CA ASP A 83 -29.39 -33.55 -7.65
C ASP A 83 -29.35 -33.26 -6.14
N SER A 84 -28.31 -33.73 -5.45
CA SER A 84 -28.10 -33.47 -4.02
C SER A 84 -27.76 -31.99 -3.76
N PHE A 85 -26.89 -31.40 -4.59
CA PHE A 85 -26.51 -30.00 -4.50
C PHE A 85 -27.69 -29.06 -4.79
N SER A 86 -28.37 -29.25 -5.92
CA SER A 86 -29.47 -28.40 -6.40
C SER A 86 -30.70 -28.41 -5.48
N GLY A 87 -30.91 -29.51 -4.74
CA GLY A 87 -31.94 -29.58 -3.69
C GLY A 87 -31.64 -28.70 -2.48
N LYS A 88 -30.37 -28.35 -2.23
CA LYS A 88 -29.93 -27.52 -1.10
C LYS A 88 -29.67 -26.07 -1.53
N ILE A 89 -29.04 -25.88 -2.69
CA ILE A 89 -28.69 -24.58 -3.26
C ILE A 89 -29.30 -24.49 -4.66
N PRO A 90 -30.51 -23.93 -4.81
CA PRO A 90 -31.14 -23.80 -6.11
C PRO A 90 -30.47 -22.69 -6.92
N LEU A 91 -30.03 -23.04 -8.13
CA LEU A 91 -29.45 -22.07 -9.07
C LEU A 91 -30.53 -21.48 -9.99
N ARG A 92 -30.43 -20.17 -10.24
CA ARG A 92 -31.20 -19.50 -11.29
C ARG A 92 -30.65 -19.89 -12.67
N SER A 93 -31.43 -19.68 -13.72
CA SER A 93 -31.05 -20.08 -15.09
C SER A 93 -29.79 -19.40 -15.61
N ASP A 94 -29.56 -18.13 -15.24
CA ASP A 94 -28.35 -17.38 -15.54
C ASP A 94 -27.11 -17.99 -14.85
N ALA A 95 -27.21 -18.26 -13.54
CA ALA A 95 -26.14 -18.92 -12.79
C ALA A 95 -25.86 -20.34 -13.30
N LEU A 96 -26.89 -21.06 -13.73
CA LEU A 96 -26.74 -22.39 -14.32
C LEU A 96 -25.99 -22.34 -15.65
N ASN A 97 -26.33 -21.39 -16.52
CA ASN A 97 -25.62 -21.21 -17.79
C ASN A 97 -24.14 -20.89 -17.56
N LEU A 98 -23.83 -20.04 -16.57
CA LEU A 98 -22.44 -19.73 -16.21
C LEU A 98 -21.69 -20.94 -15.64
N LEU A 99 -22.36 -21.77 -14.83
CA LEU A 99 -21.80 -23.03 -14.33
C LEU A 99 -21.50 -23.99 -15.49
N GLU A 100 -22.42 -24.12 -16.45
CA GLU A 100 -22.19 -24.95 -17.63
C GLU A 100 -21.01 -24.43 -18.44
N GLU A 101 -20.98 -23.14 -18.76
CA GLU A 101 -19.95 -22.52 -19.58
C GLU A 101 -18.56 -22.58 -18.96
N ASN A 102 -18.44 -22.26 -17.65
CA ASN A 102 -17.14 -22.05 -17.00
C ASN A 102 -16.70 -23.21 -16.10
N GLY A 103 -17.62 -24.15 -15.79
CA GLY A 103 -17.37 -25.21 -14.82
C GLY A 103 -17.47 -24.78 -13.35
N PHE A 104 -17.72 -23.49 -13.10
CA PHE A 104 -18.00 -22.91 -11.78
C PHE A 104 -18.90 -21.68 -11.92
N VAL A 105 -19.49 -21.23 -10.83
CA VAL A 105 -20.26 -19.97 -10.78
C VAL A 105 -20.11 -19.32 -9.41
N VAL A 106 -20.05 -17.99 -9.38
CA VAL A 106 -20.13 -17.19 -8.16
C VAL A 106 -21.57 -16.72 -7.99
N ILE A 107 -22.14 -16.93 -6.82
CA ILE A 107 -23.52 -16.55 -6.49
C ILE A 107 -23.56 -15.80 -5.16
N ASP A 108 -24.58 -14.97 -4.97
CA ASP A 108 -24.88 -14.40 -3.65
C ASP A 108 -25.14 -15.51 -2.63
N ASN A 109 -24.72 -15.31 -1.38
CA ASN A 109 -24.97 -16.25 -0.29
C ASN A 109 -26.48 -16.50 -0.13
N PRO A 110 -27.00 -17.71 -0.45
CA PRO A 110 -28.44 -17.97 -0.43
C PRO A 110 -28.99 -18.12 0.99
N PHE A 111 -28.14 -18.37 1.98
CA PHE A 111 -28.53 -18.55 3.38
C PHE A 111 -28.57 -17.23 4.15
N ASN A 112 -27.59 -16.36 3.92
CA ASN A 112 -27.54 -15.01 4.48
C ASN A 112 -26.85 -14.03 3.51
N PRO A 113 -27.61 -13.30 2.67
CA PRO A 113 -27.04 -12.34 1.71
C PRO A 113 -26.31 -11.15 2.35
N LYS A 114 -26.44 -10.95 3.66
CA LYS A 114 -25.79 -9.87 4.41
C LYS A 114 -24.68 -10.38 5.34
N GLU A 115 -24.20 -11.59 5.09
CA GLU A 115 -23.12 -12.16 5.89
C GLU A 115 -21.82 -11.40 5.63
N GLU A 116 -21.16 -10.98 6.71
CA GLU A 116 -19.88 -10.27 6.67
C GLU A 116 -18.76 -11.10 7.30
N ASP A 117 -19.10 -12.14 8.07
CA ASP A 117 -18.12 -13.06 8.65
C ASP A 117 -17.82 -14.21 7.67
N ILE A 118 -16.58 -14.24 7.16
CA ILE A 118 -16.11 -15.24 6.19
C ILE A 118 -16.23 -16.69 6.68
N ILE A 119 -16.31 -16.91 8.00
CA ILE A 119 -16.38 -18.26 8.60
C ILE A 119 -17.81 -18.80 8.55
N GLN A 120 -18.84 -17.95 8.63
CA GLN A 120 -20.23 -18.40 8.70
C GLN A 120 -20.71 -19.18 7.47
N PRO A 121 -20.33 -18.82 6.22
CA PRO A 121 -20.63 -19.64 5.05
C PRO A 121 -20.10 -21.07 5.19
N TYR A 122 -18.88 -21.27 5.70
CA TYR A 122 -18.29 -22.60 5.89
C TYR A 122 -19.03 -23.43 6.94
N ASN A 123 -19.43 -22.81 8.06
CA ASN A 123 -20.25 -23.46 9.07
C ASN A 123 -21.60 -23.88 8.49
N THR A 124 -22.24 -22.97 7.75
CA THR A 124 -23.54 -23.22 7.11
C THR A 124 -23.47 -24.36 6.09
N LEU A 125 -22.43 -24.39 5.26
CA LEU A 125 -22.22 -25.50 4.31
C LEU A 125 -22.00 -26.83 5.03
N THR A 126 -21.24 -26.82 6.14
CA THR A 126 -21.01 -28.02 6.97
C THR A 126 -22.32 -28.54 7.56
N ASP A 127 -23.12 -27.67 8.19
CA ASP A 127 -24.39 -28.03 8.83
C ASP A 127 -25.43 -28.55 7.82
N ASN A 128 -25.35 -28.07 6.58
CA ASN A 128 -26.21 -28.53 5.48
C ASN A 128 -25.62 -29.71 4.70
N GLU A 129 -24.48 -30.29 5.13
CA GLU A 129 -23.79 -31.37 4.44
C GLU A 129 -23.53 -31.06 2.94
N VAL A 130 -23.17 -29.82 2.64
CA VAL A 130 -22.74 -29.38 1.31
C VAL A 130 -21.21 -29.49 1.25
N PRO A 131 -20.63 -30.17 0.24
CA PRO A 131 -19.18 -30.25 0.11
C PRO A 131 -18.53 -28.86 0.06
N ILE A 132 -17.47 -28.69 0.84
CA ILE A 132 -16.75 -27.42 0.94
C ILE A 132 -15.54 -27.44 0.00
N PHE A 133 -15.42 -26.38 -0.79
CA PHE A 133 -14.21 -26.07 -1.55
C PHE A 133 -13.50 -24.90 -0.86
N ILE A 134 -12.28 -25.14 -0.37
CA ILE A 134 -11.47 -24.12 0.30
C ILE A 134 -10.63 -23.42 -0.75
N THR A 135 -10.73 -22.09 -0.78
CA THR A 135 -10.02 -21.25 -1.73
C THR A 135 -8.89 -20.49 -1.04
N THR A 136 -8.08 -19.82 -1.84
CA THR A 136 -6.97 -18.98 -1.38
C THR A 136 -7.45 -17.78 -0.55
N ASP A 137 -8.70 -17.34 -0.74
CA ASP A 137 -9.34 -16.26 0.05
C ASP A 137 -9.28 -16.52 1.56
N SER A 138 -9.56 -17.76 2.00
CA SER A 138 -9.52 -18.10 3.43
C SER A 138 -8.12 -18.00 4.02
N LEU A 139 -7.08 -18.37 3.25
CA LEU A 139 -5.70 -18.29 3.72
C LEU A 139 -5.22 -16.84 3.77
N LEU A 140 -5.55 -16.04 2.75
CA LEU A 140 -5.21 -14.63 2.69
C LEU A 140 -5.91 -13.84 3.79
N HIS A 141 -7.19 -14.10 4.04
CA HIS A 141 -7.94 -13.42 5.10
C HIS A 141 -7.41 -13.77 6.50
N LEU A 142 -7.01 -15.03 6.75
CA LEU A 142 -6.36 -15.41 8.00
C LEU A 142 -5.01 -14.70 8.18
N TYR A 143 -4.24 -14.57 7.10
CA TYR A 143 -2.98 -13.82 7.11
C TYR A 143 -3.22 -12.33 7.41
N HIS A 144 -4.23 -11.71 6.79
CA HIS A 144 -4.68 -10.36 7.08
C HIS A 144 -5.02 -10.16 8.56
N ILE A 145 -5.89 -11.00 9.14
CA ILE A 145 -6.25 -10.91 10.56
C ILE A 145 -5.01 -11.02 11.45
N GLN A 146 -4.11 -11.97 11.14
CA GLN A 146 -2.89 -12.13 11.92
C GLN A 146 -2.03 -10.86 11.85
N PHE A 147 -1.79 -10.33 10.64
CA PHE A 147 -1.00 -9.12 10.42
C PHE A 147 -1.60 -7.92 11.17
N ASP A 148 -2.88 -7.62 10.94
CA ASP A 148 -3.61 -6.49 11.56
C ASP A 148 -3.62 -6.58 13.09
N GLU A 149 -4.03 -7.72 13.66
CA GLU A 149 -4.17 -7.86 15.10
C GLU A 149 -2.82 -7.80 15.82
N THR A 150 -1.73 -8.27 15.19
CA THR A 150 -0.39 -8.13 15.76
C THR A 150 0.09 -6.69 15.72
N LEU A 151 -0.11 -5.98 14.60
CA LEU A 151 0.30 -4.58 14.48
C LEU A 151 -0.48 -3.71 15.48
N ARG A 152 -1.81 -3.83 15.52
CA ARG A 152 -2.69 -3.14 16.45
C ARG A 152 -2.27 -3.31 17.90
N GLN A 153 -1.98 -4.55 18.31
CA GLN A 153 -1.60 -4.82 19.70
C GLN A 153 -0.26 -4.16 20.06
N ILE A 154 0.72 -4.16 19.15
CA ILE A 154 2.00 -3.49 19.36
C ILE A 154 1.80 -1.97 19.47
N GLU A 155 1.00 -1.38 18.59
CA GLU A 155 0.69 0.05 18.60
C GLU A 155 0.04 0.50 19.92
N GLU A 156 -0.99 -0.24 20.35
CA GLU A 156 -1.78 0.10 21.51
C GLU A 156 -1.06 -0.14 22.84
N ARG A 157 -0.29 -1.23 22.94
CA ARG A 157 0.35 -1.66 24.20
C ARG A 157 1.76 -1.11 24.38
N GLU A 158 2.51 -0.96 23.29
CA GLU A 158 3.92 -0.57 23.34
C GLU A 158 4.13 0.84 22.76
N PHE A 159 3.78 1.07 21.49
CA PHE A 159 4.19 2.29 20.80
C PHE A 159 3.56 3.56 21.33
N TYR A 160 2.33 3.50 21.83
CA TYR A 160 1.66 4.66 22.40
C TYR A 160 2.47 5.34 23.52
N ASP A 161 2.98 4.54 24.46
CA ASP A 161 3.74 5.05 25.60
C ASP A 161 5.14 5.51 25.17
N LEU A 162 5.75 4.80 24.21
CA LEU A 162 7.04 5.20 23.64
C LEU A 162 6.96 6.54 22.93
N ILE A 163 5.97 6.74 22.03
CA ILE A 163 5.83 8.01 21.32
C ILE A 163 5.47 9.16 22.25
N TRP A 164 4.69 8.92 23.31
CA TRP A 164 4.46 9.91 24.37
C TRP A 164 5.79 10.36 25.00
N LYS A 165 6.60 9.41 25.47
CA LYS A 165 7.89 9.69 26.13
C LYS A 165 8.88 10.40 25.22
N ILE A 166 8.99 9.97 23.97
CA ILE A 166 9.83 10.63 22.96
C ILE A 166 9.39 12.09 22.78
N SER A 167 8.09 12.30 22.61
CA SER A 167 7.53 13.64 22.36
C SER A 167 7.65 14.57 23.57
N GLU A 168 7.45 14.04 24.78
CA GLU A 168 7.60 14.79 26.03
C GLU A 168 9.05 15.20 26.28
N GLN A 169 9.99 14.28 26.04
CA GLN A 169 11.41 14.57 26.20
C GLN A 169 11.87 15.62 25.18
N LEU A 170 11.59 15.41 23.90
CA LEU A 170 11.95 16.35 22.84
C LEU A 170 11.26 17.72 23.02
N LEU A 171 10.02 17.77 23.51
CA LEU A 171 9.39 19.04 23.88
C LEU A 171 10.20 19.79 24.94
N ASN A 172 10.62 19.10 26.01
CA ASN A 172 11.38 19.73 27.09
C ASN A 172 12.75 20.23 26.60
N ASP A 173 13.41 19.46 25.73
CA ASP A 173 14.71 19.84 25.17
C ASP A 173 14.57 21.03 24.20
N SER A 174 13.52 21.05 23.37
CA SER A 174 13.19 22.22 22.55
C SER A 174 12.86 23.47 23.38
N ILE A 175 12.20 23.33 24.54
CA ILE A 175 11.95 24.47 25.46
C ILE A 175 13.27 25.02 26.01
N LYS A 176 14.18 24.15 26.47
CA LYS A 176 15.51 24.57 26.95
C LYS A 176 16.28 25.26 25.84
N SER A 177 16.24 24.73 24.62
CA SER A 177 16.89 25.33 23.46
C SER A 177 16.30 26.72 23.16
N TYR A 178 14.97 26.88 23.18
CA TYR A 178 14.29 28.16 22.99
C TYR A 178 14.68 29.22 24.04
N GLU A 179 14.83 28.82 25.31
CA GLU A 179 15.20 29.72 26.40
C GLU A 179 16.64 30.24 26.28
N ASN A 180 17.54 29.42 25.73
CA ASN A 180 18.98 29.72 25.65
C ASN A 180 19.46 30.24 24.29
N SER A 181 18.60 30.25 23.26
CA SER A 181 18.95 30.68 21.91
C SER A 181 18.32 32.04 21.54
N ASP A 182 18.87 32.67 20.50
CA ASP A 182 18.36 33.91 19.90
C ASP A 182 18.28 33.80 18.36
N GLY A 183 17.64 34.76 17.69
CA GLY A 183 17.58 34.83 16.23
C GLY A 183 16.88 33.64 15.55
N GLU A 184 17.43 33.16 14.43
CA GLU A 184 16.89 32.02 13.67
C GLU A 184 16.85 30.73 14.50
N LEU A 185 17.83 30.52 15.39
CA LEU A 185 17.89 29.35 16.28
C LEU A 185 16.71 29.36 17.27
N LYS A 186 16.40 30.53 17.85
CA LYS A 186 15.24 30.67 18.74
C LYS A 186 13.93 30.38 18.03
N GLU A 187 13.78 30.83 16.78
CA GLU A 187 12.57 30.54 15.99
C GLU A 187 12.50 29.06 15.60
N ALA A 188 13.62 28.41 15.30
CA ALA A 188 13.67 26.96 15.05
C ALA A 188 13.18 26.18 16.28
N SER A 189 13.77 26.45 17.46
CA SER A 189 13.35 25.81 18.71
C SER A 189 11.89 26.14 19.06
N ARG A 190 11.40 27.35 18.77
CA ARG A 190 9.99 27.72 18.95
C ARG A 190 9.06 26.83 18.11
N ARG A 191 9.41 26.57 16.85
CA ARG A 191 8.64 25.70 15.95
C ARG A 191 8.69 24.25 16.40
N ASP A 192 9.81 23.77 16.91
CA ASP A 192 9.92 22.42 17.49
C ASP A 192 9.04 22.27 18.74
N VAL A 193 9.05 23.27 19.64
CA VAL A 193 8.13 23.32 20.80
C VAL A 193 6.68 23.22 20.34
N ALA A 194 6.29 23.95 19.28
CA ALA A 194 4.94 23.87 18.71
C ALA A 194 4.67 22.48 18.11
N TYR A 195 5.62 21.90 17.37
CA TYR A 195 5.53 20.58 16.74
C TYR A 195 5.27 19.47 17.75
N PHE A 196 6.04 19.39 18.84
CA PHE A 196 5.84 18.38 19.88
C PHE A 196 4.61 18.68 20.74
N SER A 197 4.27 19.95 20.97
CA SER A 197 3.04 20.32 21.67
C SER A 197 1.78 19.90 20.92
N VAL A 198 1.77 19.94 19.58
CA VAL A 198 0.67 19.43 18.77
C VAL A 198 0.56 17.91 18.94
N GLY A 199 1.64 17.16 18.75
CA GLY A 199 1.60 15.70 18.86
C GLY A 199 1.23 15.21 20.27
N LEU A 200 1.76 15.81 21.33
CA LEU A 200 1.33 15.51 22.71
C LEU A 200 -0.14 15.89 22.95
N SER A 201 -0.64 16.97 22.35
CA SER A 201 -2.07 17.33 22.46
C SER A 201 -2.99 16.31 21.77
N LEU A 202 -2.50 15.67 20.70
CA LEU A 202 -3.22 14.59 20.00
C LEU A 202 -3.19 13.29 20.80
N LEU A 203 -2.08 12.99 21.48
CA LEU A 203 -1.95 11.85 22.38
C LEU A 203 -2.71 12.06 23.69
N LYS A 204 -2.81 13.29 24.22
CA LYS A 204 -3.41 13.53 25.53
C LYS A 204 -4.87 13.06 25.59
N PRO A 205 -5.22 12.10 26.46
CA PRO A 205 -6.60 11.63 26.62
C PRO A 205 -7.49 12.76 27.16
N LYS A 206 -8.70 12.86 26.61
CA LYS A 206 -9.74 13.81 27.03
C LYS A 206 -10.69 13.11 27.99
N SER A 207 -11.32 13.85 28.91
CA SER A 207 -12.25 13.26 29.91
C SER A 207 -13.40 12.46 29.29
N LYS A 208 -13.84 12.84 28.08
CA LYS A 208 -14.88 12.12 27.32
C LYS A 208 -14.44 10.76 26.76
N GLN A 209 -13.13 10.49 26.76
CA GLN A 209 -12.52 9.26 26.26
C GLN A 209 -12.25 8.23 27.37
N VAL A 210 -12.59 8.59 28.61
CA VAL A 210 -12.57 7.66 29.74
C VAL A 210 -13.95 7.01 29.88
N CYS A 211 -13.94 5.73 30.20
CA CYS A 211 -15.14 4.97 30.55
C CYS A 211 -16.00 5.73 31.56
N GLN A 212 -17.27 5.97 31.20
CA GLN A 212 -18.23 6.65 32.07
C GLN A 212 -19.05 5.68 32.94
N SER A 213 -18.90 4.36 32.73
CA SER A 213 -19.59 3.36 33.55
C SER A 213 -18.98 3.24 34.95
N GLU A 214 -19.81 2.92 35.94
CA GLU A 214 -19.37 2.57 37.29
C GLU A 214 -18.70 1.19 37.34
N HIS A 215 -18.96 0.33 36.34
CA HIS A 215 -18.37 -1.00 36.22
C HIS A 215 -17.31 -1.03 35.12
N GLU A 216 -16.03 -1.13 35.50
CA GLU A 216 -14.90 -1.10 34.56
C GLU A 216 -14.98 -2.17 33.46
N TRP A 217 -15.57 -3.33 33.74
CA TRP A 217 -15.72 -4.42 32.76
C TRP A 217 -16.70 -4.09 31.61
N GLU A 218 -17.60 -3.11 31.78
CA GLU A 218 -18.56 -2.70 30.75
C GLU A 218 -17.89 -1.91 29.61
N CYS A 219 -16.70 -1.36 29.84
CA CYS A 219 -16.00 -0.51 28.87
C CYS A 219 -14.90 -1.23 28.08
N GLY A 220 -14.39 -2.35 28.61
CA GLY A 220 -13.29 -3.10 27.98
C GLY A 220 -12.07 -2.23 27.66
N ASP A 221 -11.32 -2.63 26.64
CA ASP A 221 -10.13 -1.90 26.15
C ASP A 221 -10.48 -0.72 25.22
N ALA A 222 -11.77 -0.43 25.00
CA ALA A 222 -12.20 0.61 24.06
C ALA A 222 -11.97 2.05 24.57
N TYR A 223 -11.81 2.23 25.88
CA TYR A 223 -11.68 3.54 26.53
C TYR A 223 -10.40 3.64 27.36
N PHE A 224 -9.94 4.87 27.60
CA PHE A 224 -8.87 5.12 28.57
C PHE A 224 -9.34 4.86 30.01
N LYS A 225 -8.37 4.55 30.87
CA LYS A 225 -8.56 4.46 32.32
C LYS A 225 -8.46 5.84 32.97
N LYS A 226 -8.93 5.99 34.21
CA LYS A 226 -8.87 7.28 34.93
C LYS A 226 -7.43 7.67 35.26
N GLU A 227 -6.56 6.69 35.45
CA GLU A 227 -5.13 6.85 35.72
C GLU A 227 -4.41 7.41 34.49
N ASP A 228 -4.86 7.05 33.28
CA ASP A 228 -4.26 7.51 32.02
C ASP A 228 -4.39 9.03 31.85
N LEU A 229 -5.46 9.65 32.38
CA LEU A 229 -5.61 11.11 32.37
C LEU A 229 -4.52 11.83 33.17
N LYS A 230 -3.96 11.17 34.19
CA LYS A 230 -2.88 11.71 35.01
C LYS A 230 -1.53 11.36 34.43
N HIS A 231 -1.39 10.13 33.94
CA HIS A 231 -0.13 9.64 33.35
C HIS A 231 0.20 10.37 32.05
N TYR A 232 -0.77 10.53 31.17
CA TYR A 232 -0.62 11.26 29.90
C TYR A 232 -1.11 12.69 30.03
N SER A 233 -0.37 13.52 30.77
CA SER A 233 -0.70 14.94 30.94
C SER A 233 0.52 15.84 30.75
N PHE A 234 0.32 16.90 29.97
CA PHE A 234 1.27 18.00 29.82
C PHE A 234 0.50 19.32 29.61
N GLU A 235 1.21 20.44 29.66
CA GLU A 235 0.67 21.77 29.34
C GLU A 235 1.39 22.37 28.13
N VAL A 236 0.62 23.00 27.24
CA VAL A 236 1.17 23.69 26.07
C VAL A 236 1.83 25.01 26.53
N PRO A 237 3.11 25.25 26.23
CA PRO A 237 3.77 26.50 26.60
C PRO A 237 3.07 27.73 26.02
N SER A 238 2.94 28.79 26.83
CA SER A 238 2.11 29.96 26.46
C SER A 238 2.57 30.67 25.19
N PHE A 239 3.87 30.62 24.88
CA PHE A 239 4.46 31.29 23.72
C PHE A 239 4.22 30.58 22.38
N VAL A 240 3.74 29.33 22.37
CA VAL A 240 3.31 28.60 21.15
C VAL A 240 1.81 28.28 21.12
N LYS A 241 1.09 28.57 22.21
CA LYS A 241 -0.30 28.15 22.39
C LYS A 241 -1.23 28.55 21.24
N GLY A 242 -1.05 29.74 20.66
CA GLY A 242 -1.86 30.21 19.53
C GLY A 242 -1.71 29.33 18.29
N ASP A 243 -0.48 28.99 17.94
CA ASP A 243 -0.17 28.16 16.76
C ASP A 243 -0.64 26.71 16.99
N VAL A 244 -0.39 26.16 18.17
CA VAL A 244 -0.83 24.81 18.54
C VAL A 244 -2.35 24.69 18.49
N GLU A 245 -3.09 25.65 19.05
CA GLU A 245 -4.56 25.64 18.97
C GLU A 245 -5.07 25.82 17.54
N ALA A 246 -4.39 26.60 16.70
CA ALA A 246 -4.74 26.76 15.29
C ALA A 246 -4.53 25.47 14.50
N GLU A 247 -3.40 24.80 14.70
CA GLU A 247 -3.07 23.51 14.08
C GLU A 247 -4.08 22.43 14.48
N LEU A 248 -4.37 22.31 15.79
CA LEU A 248 -5.34 21.33 16.30
C LEU A 248 -6.75 21.56 15.75
N ARG A 249 -7.16 22.81 15.50
CA ARG A 249 -8.45 23.11 14.85
C ARG A 249 -8.51 22.61 13.41
N LEU A 250 -7.41 22.71 12.65
CA LEU A 250 -7.34 22.18 11.29
C LEU A 250 -7.42 20.65 11.30
N ILE A 251 -6.65 20.02 12.19
CA ILE A 251 -6.66 18.56 12.39
C ILE A 251 -8.06 18.07 12.80
N ASP A 252 -8.73 18.70 13.76
CA ASP A 252 -10.08 18.28 14.20
C ASP A 252 -11.16 18.47 13.11
N LYS A 253 -10.94 19.35 12.13
CA LYS A 253 -11.93 19.69 11.10
C LYS A 253 -11.85 18.78 9.86
N HIS A 254 -10.71 18.16 9.61
CA HIS A 254 -10.49 17.22 8.49
C HIS A 254 -10.86 17.75 7.09
N SER A 255 -10.74 19.06 6.83
CA SER A 255 -11.30 19.70 5.62
C SER A 255 -10.41 19.67 4.37
N GLY A 256 -9.52 18.69 4.24
CA GLY A 256 -8.60 18.61 3.11
C GLY A 256 -7.41 19.55 3.25
N PHE A 257 -6.91 20.06 2.11
CA PHE A 257 -5.74 20.94 2.06
C PHE A 257 -5.97 22.32 2.71
N SER A 258 -5.10 22.68 3.65
CA SER A 258 -5.00 24.03 4.22
C SER A 258 -3.55 24.35 4.58
N GLU A 259 -3.20 25.62 4.63
CA GLU A 259 -1.87 26.05 5.08
C GLU A 259 -1.69 25.80 6.58
N SER A 260 -0.56 25.18 6.96
CA SER A 260 -0.22 24.96 8.36
C SER A 260 0.25 26.27 9.01
N PRO A 261 -0.30 26.66 10.18
CA PRO A 261 0.17 27.83 10.93
C PRO A 261 1.63 27.71 11.42
N ILE A 262 2.19 26.49 11.50
CA ILE A 262 3.55 26.24 12.01
C ILE A 262 4.53 26.06 10.84
N PHE A 263 4.14 25.31 9.82
CA PHE A 263 5.04 24.86 8.75
C PHE A 263 4.88 25.59 7.42
N ILE A 264 3.89 26.49 7.32
CA ILE A 264 3.71 27.48 6.23
C ILE A 264 3.61 26.91 4.81
N TYR A 265 3.30 25.62 4.68
CA TYR A 265 2.89 24.98 3.43
C TYR A 265 1.54 24.29 3.63
N LYS A 266 0.90 23.91 2.52
CA LYS A 266 -0.39 23.22 2.54
C LYS A 266 -0.23 21.76 2.99
N GLU A 267 -1.01 21.35 3.98
CA GLU A 267 -1.13 19.97 4.44
C GLU A 267 -2.55 19.44 4.21
N ASP A 268 -2.70 18.15 3.91
CA ASP A 268 -4.00 17.50 3.77
C ASP A 268 -4.53 17.02 5.13
N TYR A 269 -5.35 17.86 5.76
CA TYR A 269 -5.96 17.53 7.06
C TYR A 269 -7.01 16.41 6.99
N SER A 270 -7.44 15.97 5.80
CA SER A 270 -8.36 14.83 5.65
C SER A 270 -7.72 13.48 6.03
N GLN A 271 -6.38 13.42 6.05
CA GLN A 271 -5.61 12.22 6.43
C GLN A 271 -5.68 11.90 7.92
N TYR A 272 -6.08 12.86 8.75
CA TYR A 272 -6.12 12.71 10.22
C TYR A 272 -7.39 12.04 10.74
N VAL A 273 -8.30 11.58 9.87
CA VAL A 273 -9.51 10.85 10.26
C VAL A 273 -9.13 9.40 10.62
N PRO A 274 -9.31 8.95 11.88
CA PRO A 274 -9.06 7.54 12.23
C PRO A 274 -9.98 6.59 11.47
N ARG A 275 -9.42 5.51 10.92
CA ARG A 275 -10.11 4.51 10.09
C ARG A 275 -9.58 3.11 10.42
N GLY A 276 -10.23 2.06 9.92
CA GLY A 276 -9.82 0.67 10.17
C GLY A 276 -9.79 0.31 11.66
N HIS A 277 -8.79 -0.48 12.07
CA HIS A 277 -8.65 -0.93 13.45
C HIS A 277 -8.43 0.22 14.44
N TYR A 278 -7.96 1.38 13.96
CA TYR A 278 -7.75 2.55 14.81
C TYR A 278 -9.04 3.11 15.42
N THR A 279 -10.20 2.69 14.93
CA THR A 279 -11.51 3.08 15.47
C THR A 279 -11.96 2.26 16.68
N ARG A 280 -11.26 1.15 16.98
CA ARG A 280 -11.64 0.17 18.02
C ARG A 280 -11.44 0.66 19.45
N SER A 281 -10.51 1.59 19.68
CA SER A 281 -10.31 2.21 21.00
C SER A 281 -9.98 3.70 20.89
N GLU A 282 -10.30 4.45 21.94
CA GLU A 282 -9.93 5.87 22.04
C GLU A 282 -8.42 6.08 22.06
N LYS A 283 -7.66 5.10 22.58
CA LYS A 283 -6.21 5.10 22.58
C LYS A 283 -5.65 5.02 21.17
N LEU A 284 -6.15 4.10 20.35
CA LEU A 284 -5.74 3.99 18.95
C LEU A 284 -6.16 5.21 18.12
N LYS A 285 -7.31 5.85 18.39
CA LYS A 285 -7.70 7.10 17.71
C LYS A 285 -6.71 8.23 17.98
N ASN A 286 -6.27 8.39 19.24
CA ASN A 286 -5.26 9.38 19.61
C ASN A 286 -3.90 9.04 18.97
N TYR A 287 -3.51 7.77 19.02
CA TYR A 287 -2.28 7.28 18.38
C TYR A 287 -2.24 7.58 16.88
N PHE A 288 -3.29 7.21 16.15
CA PHE A 288 -3.41 7.43 14.71
C PHE A 288 -3.18 8.89 14.36
N ARG A 289 -3.87 9.81 15.05
CA ARG A 289 -3.75 11.24 14.77
C ARG A 289 -2.35 11.78 15.03
N ALA A 290 -1.72 11.35 16.13
CA ALA A 290 -0.38 11.78 16.49
C ALA A 290 0.70 11.21 15.56
N LEU A 291 0.63 9.93 15.22
CA LEU A 291 1.59 9.33 14.29
C LEU A 291 1.39 9.83 12.86
N MET A 292 0.15 10.13 12.46
CA MET A 292 -0.10 10.79 11.19
C MET A 292 0.53 12.20 11.17
N TRP A 293 0.48 12.95 12.28
CA TRP A 293 1.20 14.21 12.43
C TRP A 293 2.72 14.04 12.29
N TYR A 294 3.31 13.10 13.04
CA TYR A 294 4.76 12.85 13.01
C TYR A 294 5.27 12.26 11.69
N GLY A 295 4.41 11.58 10.92
CA GLY A 295 4.76 11.01 9.63
C GLY A 295 4.48 11.91 8.43
N ARG A 296 3.52 12.84 8.52
CA ARG A 296 3.13 13.70 7.39
C ARG A 296 3.71 15.10 7.43
N ILE A 297 4.10 15.61 8.59
CA ILE A 297 4.78 16.91 8.65
C ILE A 297 6.26 16.73 8.34
N SER A 298 6.72 17.50 7.37
CA SER A 298 8.12 17.62 7.00
C SER A 298 8.70 18.98 7.34
N MET A 299 9.91 18.98 7.87
CA MET A 299 10.78 20.15 7.91
C MET A 299 11.57 20.19 6.60
N LEU A 300 11.11 21.02 5.66
CA LEU A 300 11.57 21.04 4.29
C LEU A 300 13.00 21.58 4.18
N LEU A 301 13.82 20.84 3.43
CA LEU A 301 15.24 21.17 3.23
C LEU A 301 15.41 22.35 2.25
N LYS A 302 14.54 22.41 1.24
CA LYS A 302 14.62 23.37 0.13
C LYS A 302 13.63 24.51 0.31
N GLY A 303 14.12 25.74 0.16
CA GLY A 303 13.33 26.97 0.10
C GLY A 303 13.81 27.88 -1.03
N SER A 304 12.97 28.82 -1.45
CA SER A 304 13.28 29.80 -2.50
C SER A 304 12.56 31.12 -2.25
N ASP A 305 13.15 32.23 -2.71
CA ASP A 305 12.47 33.53 -2.74
C ASP A 305 11.31 33.54 -3.76
N ASN A 306 11.34 32.62 -4.72
CA ASN A 306 10.30 32.39 -5.71
C ASN A 306 9.45 31.16 -5.31
N VAL A 307 8.66 31.34 -4.25
CA VAL A 307 7.76 30.32 -3.70
C VAL A 307 6.75 29.87 -4.77
N SER A 308 6.37 28.60 -4.73
CA SER A 308 5.49 27.90 -5.69
C SER A 308 6.12 27.56 -7.03
N ALA A 309 7.09 28.34 -7.53
CA ALA A 309 7.82 27.99 -8.75
C ALA A 309 9.00 27.05 -8.45
N ASP A 310 9.81 27.39 -7.44
CA ASP A 310 11.09 26.71 -7.21
C ASP A 310 11.12 25.91 -5.90
N ALA A 311 10.26 26.24 -4.93
CA ALA A 311 10.13 25.59 -3.64
C ALA A 311 8.75 25.79 -3.02
N LEU A 312 8.44 25.03 -1.96
CA LEU A 312 7.15 25.14 -1.24
C LEU A 312 7.14 26.24 -0.18
N ILE A 313 8.31 26.68 0.28
CA ILE A 313 8.49 27.68 1.35
C ILE A 313 9.64 28.64 1.01
N GLY A 314 9.73 29.74 1.77
CA GLY A 314 10.82 30.72 1.66
C GLY A 314 12.19 30.14 2.02
N ALA A 315 13.26 30.73 1.48
CA ALA A 315 14.64 30.29 1.77
C ALA A 315 15.02 30.42 3.25
N GLU A 316 14.54 31.49 3.91
CA GLU A 316 14.72 31.69 5.36
C GLU A 316 14.00 30.61 6.17
N ASP A 317 12.73 30.32 5.84
CA ASP A 317 11.98 29.28 6.52
C ASP A 317 12.56 27.89 6.35
N ALA A 318 13.10 27.56 5.16
CA ALA A 318 13.79 26.29 4.95
C ALA A 318 15.07 26.19 5.78
N ARG A 319 15.83 27.29 5.97
CA ARG A 319 16.94 27.28 6.94
C ARG A 319 16.44 27.01 8.35
N ILE A 320 15.42 27.73 8.82
CA ILE A 320 14.86 27.56 10.17
C ILE A 320 14.34 26.13 10.38
N GLN A 321 13.63 25.56 9.40
CA GLN A 321 13.17 24.17 9.46
C GLN A 321 14.33 23.16 9.47
N THR A 322 15.39 23.40 8.68
CA THR A 322 16.61 22.58 8.72
C THR A 322 17.30 22.67 10.08
N MET A 323 17.38 23.86 10.68
CA MET A 323 17.93 24.05 12.02
C MET A 323 17.14 23.25 13.07
N GLY A 324 15.81 23.31 13.04
CA GLY A 324 14.97 22.54 13.97
C GLY A 324 15.16 21.03 13.82
N ALA A 325 15.23 20.54 12.57
CA ALA A 325 15.52 19.14 12.30
C ALA A 325 16.91 18.70 12.84
N CYS A 326 17.93 19.54 12.68
CA CYS A 326 19.26 19.31 13.27
C CYS A 326 19.22 19.28 14.80
N LEU A 327 18.48 20.18 15.45
CA LEU A 327 18.31 20.17 16.91
C LEU A 327 17.67 18.85 17.37
N ILE A 328 16.56 18.45 16.78
CA ILE A 328 15.88 17.18 17.10
C ILE A 328 16.84 15.97 16.92
N ALA A 329 17.55 15.91 15.79
CA ALA A 329 18.50 14.85 15.51
C ALA A 329 19.66 14.83 16.51
N SER A 330 20.14 16.01 16.94
CA SER A 330 21.22 16.11 17.92
C SER A 330 20.83 15.63 19.32
N GLU A 331 19.59 15.90 19.76
CA GLU A 331 19.06 15.39 21.03
C GLU A 331 18.93 13.87 21.02
N LEU A 332 18.44 13.31 19.90
CA LEU A 332 18.42 11.85 19.67
C LEU A 332 19.82 11.24 19.69
N ALA A 333 20.82 11.87 19.04
CA ALA A 333 22.19 11.38 19.05
C ALA A 333 22.85 11.39 20.43
N THR A 334 22.49 12.37 21.27
CA THR A 334 23.11 12.58 22.58
C THR A 334 22.51 11.66 23.66
N ASP A 335 21.23 11.34 23.56
CA ASP A 335 20.55 10.42 24.49
C ASP A 335 20.26 9.06 23.83
N TRP A 336 21.09 8.07 24.15
CA TRP A 336 20.94 6.70 23.66
C TRP A 336 19.59 6.07 24.05
N GLU A 337 19.02 6.41 25.22
CA GLU A 337 17.72 5.88 25.64
C GLU A 337 16.59 6.51 24.83
N LEU A 338 16.73 7.76 24.41
CA LEU A 338 15.76 8.42 23.55
C LEU A 338 15.81 7.82 22.14
N MET A 339 17.02 7.63 21.60
CA MET A 339 17.24 6.97 20.31
C MET A 339 16.71 5.53 20.33
N ASP A 340 16.97 4.74 21.37
CA ASP A 340 16.45 3.36 21.47
C ASP A 340 14.92 3.31 21.45
N LYS A 341 14.24 4.23 22.14
CA LYS A 341 12.77 4.33 22.08
C LYS A 341 12.28 4.61 20.66
N TRP A 342 12.95 5.52 19.94
CA TRP A 342 12.62 5.86 18.56
C TRP A 342 12.89 4.67 17.62
N ASP A 343 14.07 4.05 17.74
CA ASP A 343 14.51 2.87 16.97
C ASP A 343 13.55 1.69 17.13
N ARG A 344 13.02 1.46 18.34
CA ARG A 344 12.05 0.39 18.59
C ARG A 344 10.75 0.58 17.83
N ILE A 345 10.23 1.81 17.72
CA ILE A 345 9.06 2.10 16.89
C ILE A 345 9.44 1.97 15.41
N TYR A 346 10.55 2.60 15.01
CA TYR A 346 10.96 2.69 13.62
C TYR A 346 11.27 1.33 13.00
N SER A 347 12.06 0.49 13.68
CA SER A 347 12.47 -0.83 13.19
C SER A 347 11.29 -1.79 13.01
N VAL A 348 10.38 -1.84 13.97
CA VAL A 348 9.21 -2.73 13.88
C VAL A 348 8.26 -2.26 12.79
N THR A 349 7.98 -0.96 12.70
CA THR A 349 7.12 -0.44 11.61
C THR A 349 7.81 -0.58 10.24
N ALA A 350 9.14 -0.51 10.17
CA ALA A 350 9.90 -0.81 8.96
C ALA A 350 9.85 -2.30 8.58
N PHE A 351 9.80 -3.20 9.55
CA PHE A 351 9.59 -4.63 9.30
C PHE A 351 8.20 -4.95 8.74
N TYR A 352 7.17 -4.20 9.15
CA TYR A 352 5.81 -4.40 8.64
C TYR A 352 5.61 -3.77 7.27
N VAL A 353 6.03 -2.52 7.07
CA VAL A 353 5.60 -1.70 5.92
C VAL A 353 6.78 -1.25 5.05
N GLY A 354 7.98 -1.19 5.61
CA GLY A 354 9.20 -0.74 4.92
C GLY A 354 9.76 0.57 5.46
N PHE A 355 10.89 1.00 4.89
CA PHE A 355 11.58 2.21 5.31
C PHE A 355 10.92 3.47 4.72
N SER A 356 11.08 4.60 5.40
CA SER A 356 10.71 5.93 4.88
C SER A 356 11.63 6.33 3.72
N ASP A 357 11.10 6.82 2.61
CA ASP A 357 11.89 7.45 1.53
C ASP A 357 12.22 8.94 1.80
N ASP A 358 11.68 9.51 2.88
CA ASP A 358 12.04 10.82 3.41
C ASP A 358 13.26 10.73 4.34
N LEU A 359 13.95 11.87 4.53
CA LEU A 359 15.04 11.99 5.49
C LEU A 359 14.50 11.92 6.92
N GLY A 360 15.25 11.31 7.83
CA GLY A 360 14.90 11.19 9.24
C GLY A 360 16.09 11.42 10.17
N PRO A 361 15.98 10.97 11.42
CA PRO A 361 17.05 11.12 12.42
C PRO A 361 18.40 10.57 11.97
N TYR A 362 18.46 9.38 11.37
CA TYR A 362 19.75 8.79 10.95
C TYR A 362 20.50 9.68 9.97
N GLU A 363 19.84 10.13 8.89
CA GLU A 363 20.50 10.94 7.86
C GLU A 363 20.96 12.30 8.41
N TYR A 364 20.18 12.90 9.32
CA TYR A 364 20.56 14.17 9.96
C TYR A 364 21.69 14.00 10.98
N ILE A 365 21.72 12.91 11.75
CA ILE A 365 22.83 12.60 12.67
C ILE A 365 24.13 12.38 11.88
N ASP A 366 24.08 11.64 10.79
CA ASP A 366 25.24 11.41 9.92
C ASP A 366 25.73 12.72 9.28
N ALA A 367 24.83 13.57 8.79
CA ALA A 367 25.18 14.88 8.24
C ALA A 367 25.82 15.80 9.30
N LEU A 368 25.28 15.83 10.52
CA LEU A 368 25.87 16.56 11.65
C LEU A 368 27.28 16.05 11.97
N ASN A 369 27.47 14.73 11.99
CA ASN A 369 28.79 14.13 12.24
C ASN A 369 29.79 14.45 11.12
N SER A 370 29.34 14.48 9.87
CA SER A 370 30.15 14.83 8.69
C SER A 370 30.65 16.27 8.75
N VAL A 371 29.74 17.23 9.00
CA VAL A 371 30.05 18.67 9.00
C VAL A 371 30.84 19.10 10.24
N PHE A 372 30.49 18.61 11.43
CA PHE A 372 31.07 19.05 12.69
C PHE A 372 32.13 18.11 13.28
N GLY A 373 32.44 16.99 12.61
CA GLY A 373 33.50 16.07 13.05
C GLY A 373 33.17 15.32 14.35
N GLY A 374 31.89 15.07 14.62
CA GLY A 374 31.40 14.28 15.77
C GLY A 374 31.26 15.03 17.09
N SER A 375 31.45 16.35 17.11
CA SER A 375 31.15 17.21 18.26
C SER A 375 30.30 18.37 17.79
N PHE A 376 29.05 18.43 18.22
CA PHE A 376 28.07 19.43 17.79
C PHE A 376 27.67 20.34 18.96
N ASP A 377 27.74 21.65 18.74
CA ASP A 377 27.12 22.67 19.60
C ASP A 377 25.98 23.35 18.81
N PRO A 378 24.75 23.46 19.37
CA PRO A 378 23.66 24.20 18.74
C PRO A 378 24.02 25.61 18.26
N ASP A 379 24.94 26.30 18.95
CA ASP A 379 25.39 27.65 18.56
C ASP A 379 26.22 27.66 17.27
N ASP A 380 26.73 26.49 16.83
CA ASP A 380 27.43 26.35 15.55
C ASP A 380 26.48 26.34 14.35
N LEU A 381 25.15 26.23 14.56
CA LEU A 381 24.15 26.34 13.50
C LEU A 381 23.99 27.80 13.05
N ASN A 382 24.69 28.14 11.97
CA ASN A 382 24.63 29.44 11.33
C ASN A 382 24.40 29.29 9.82
N LYS A 383 24.33 30.41 9.09
CA LYS A 383 24.00 30.38 7.66
C LYS A 383 24.99 29.57 6.82
N GLU A 384 26.27 29.56 7.17
CA GLU A 384 27.29 28.84 6.40
C GLU A 384 27.18 27.33 6.67
N THR A 385 27.16 26.94 7.95
CA THR A 385 27.09 25.52 8.36
C THR A 385 25.77 24.87 7.96
N ILE A 386 24.66 25.60 7.97
CA ILE A 386 23.36 25.09 7.48
C ILE A 386 23.39 24.80 5.98
N GLU A 387 24.08 25.62 5.17
CA GLU A 387 24.19 25.34 3.73
C GLU A 387 25.13 24.16 3.45
N GLU A 388 26.17 23.95 4.27
CA GLU A 388 26.99 22.73 4.25
C GLU A 388 26.16 21.49 4.61
N LEU A 389 25.38 21.55 5.70
CA LEU A 389 24.46 20.47 6.10
C LEU A 389 23.44 20.16 5.01
N LYS A 390 22.85 21.19 4.39
CA LYS A 390 21.91 21.00 3.27
C LYS A 390 22.58 20.33 2.08
N ALA A 391 23.85 20.63 1.80
CA ALA A 391 24.59 19.98 0.72
C ALA A 391 24.81 18.49 1.00
N GLU A 392 25.19 18.13 2.23
CA GLU A 392 25.33 16.74 2.67
C GLU A 392 23.98 16.00 2.60
N LEU A 393 22.91 16.60 3.15
CA LEU A 393 21.56 16.03 3.15
C LEU A 393 20.95 15.91 1.76
N ALA A 394 21.31 16.80 0.83
CA ALA A 394 20.88 16.73 -0.55
C ALA A 394 21.41 15.48 -1.27
N ALA A 395 22.57 14.95 -0.86
CA ALA A 395 23.22 13.78 -1.46
C ALA A 395 22.53 12.45 -1.10
N TYR A 396 21.76 12.40 -0.01
CA TYR A 396 20.93 11.23 0.33
C TYR A 396 19.83 11.01 -0.71
N ARG A 397 19.15 9.85 -0.65
CA ARG A 397 18.01 9.57 -1.53
C ARG A 397 16.94 10.66 -1.42
N SER A 398 16.23 10.88 -2.52
CA SER A 398 15.08 11.77 -2.56
C SER A 398 13.79 10.95 -2.46
N PRO A 399 12.67 11.57 -2.01
CA PRO A 399 11.38 10.90 -2.04
C PRO A 399 11.06 10.41 -3.45
N GLU A 400 10.41 9.26 -3.54
CA GLU A 400 9.97 8.61 -4.80
C GLU A 400 8.44 8.55 -4.90
N ILE A 401 7.75 8.86 -3.79
CA ILE A 401 6.29 8.92 -3.73
C ILE A 401 5.86 10.34 -3.35
N TYR A 402 4.98 10.94 -4.13
CA TYR A 402 4.42 12.24 -3.78
C TYR A 402 3.26 12.10 -2.78
N GLY A 403 3.54 12.43 -1.51
CA GLY A 403 2.60 12.30 -0.38
C GLY A 403 1.61 13.45 -0.16
N GLY A 404 1.51 14.38 -1.13
CA GLY A 404 0.62 15.54 -1.07
C GLY A 404 1.21 16.79 -0.38
N THR A 405 2.42 16.71 0.17
CA THR A 405 3.09 17.83 0.86
C THR A 405 3.10 19.10 0.01
N GLY A 406 2.56 20.18 0.54
CA GLY A 406 2.53 21.49 -0.12
C GLY A 406 1.47 21.66 -1.21
N ALA A 407 0.66 20.63 -1.50
CA ALA A 407 -0.34 20.64 -2.58
C ALA A 407 0.22 21.20 -3.89
N CYS A 408 1.38 20.67 -4.27
CA CYS A 408 2.18 21.11 -5.39
C CYS A 408 1.39 21.27 -6.69
N GLU A 409 1.64 22.41 -7.35
CA GLU A 409 0.99 22.83 -8.58
C GLU A 409 2.01 22.84 -9.73
N ILE A 410 1.62 22.28 -10.89
CA ILE A 410 2.45 22.24 -12.10
C ILE A 410 1.79 23.12 -13.15
N SER A 411 2.54 24.08 -13.67
CA SER A 411 2.13 24.96 -14.78
C SER A 411 2.67 24.44 -16.14
N PRO A 412 2.14 24.91 -17.30
CA PRO A 412 2.67 24.55 -18.61
C PRO A 412 4.20 24.70 -18.67
N PRO A 413 4.94 23.75 -19.27
CA PRO A 413 4.50 22.79 -20.30
C PRO A 413 4.08 21.38 -19.83
N PHE A 414 3.85 21.15 -18.53
CA PHE A 414 3.35 19.88 -17.95
C PHE A 414 4.24 18.67 -18.26
N THR A 415 5.50 18.71 -17.82
CA THR A 415 6.48 17.64 -18.09
C THR A 415 6.71 16.74 -16.86
N PRO A 416 7.15 15.50 -17.06
CA PRO A 416 7.60 14.62 -15.96
C PRO A 416 8.67 15.28 -15.09
N GLU A 417 9.60 16.03 -15.69
CA GLU A 417 10.68 16.70 -14.96
C GLU A 417 10.15 17.76 -13.98
N GLN A 418 9.01 18.40 -14.27
CA GLN A 418 8.34 19.30 -13.32
C GLN A 418 7.73 18.52 -12.15
N ALA A 419 7.20 17.31 -12.38
CA ALA A 419 6.72 16.43 -11.32
C ALA A 419 7.89 15.90 -10.47
N ASP A 420 9.01 15.55 -11.08
CA ASP A 420 10.23 15.16 -10.35
C ASP A 420 10.75 16.33 -9.51
N GLN A 421 10.75 17.56 -10.05
CA GLN A 421 11.15 18.75 -9.31
C GLN A 421 10.21 19.04 -8.13
N CYS A 422 8.92 18.83 -8.32
CA CYS A 422 7.92 18.93 -7.27
C CYS A 422 8.21 17.96 -6.13
N LEU A 423 8.51 16.70 -6.46
CA LEU A 423 8.87 15.66 -5.50
C LEU A 423 10.16 16.02 -4.74
N LEU A 424 11.18 16.51 -5.44
CA LEU A 424 12.42 17.02 -4.82
C LEU A 424 12.15 18.19 -3.85
N ASN A 425 11.18 19.05 -4.13
CA ASN A 425 10.81 20.15 -3.24
C ASN A 425 10.14 19.67 -1.94
N THR A 426 9.68 18.41 -1.87
CA THR A 426 9.12 17.80 -0.65
C THR A 426 10.17 17.16 0.25
N LYS A 427 11.43 17.09 -0.19
CA LYS A 427 12.53 16.50 0.59
C LYS A 427 12.77 17.29 1.87
N GLY A 428 12.78 16.58 2.99
CA GLY A 428 12.94 17.18 4.30
C GLY A 428 12.94 16.13 5.41
N PHE A 429 13.15 16.59 6.64
CA PHE A 429 13.12 15.72 7.82
C PHE A 429 11.70 15.36 8.20
N ARG A 430 11.48 14.09 8.56
CA ARG A 430 10.25 13.61 9.21
C ARG A 430 10.63 12.73 10.39
N LEU A 431 10.07 13.02 11.57
CA LEU A 431 10.38 12.24 12.77
C LEU A 431 9.94 10.77 12.62
N MET A 432 8.74 10.52 12.07
CA MET A 432 8.20 9.18 11.82
C MET A 432 7.70 9.04 10.39
N GLY A 433 8.54 9.40 9.41
CA GLY A 433 8.16 9.49 7.99
C GLY A 433 7.38 8.27 7.47
N GLN A 434 6.34 8.53 6.68
CA GLN A 434 5.55 7.47 6.06
C GLN A 434 6.42 6.61 5.12
N ARG A 435 6.04 5.35 4.98
CA ARG A 435 6.88 4.31 4.39
C ARG A 435 6.73 4.25 2.89
N PHE A 436 7.84 4.00 2.22
CA PHE A 436 7.83 3.64 0.81
C PHE A 436 7.13 2.29 0.65
N ILE A 437 6.09 2.27 -0.19
CA ILE A 437 5.41 1.05 -0.60
C ILE A 437 5.40 0.97 -2.13
N PRO A 438 5.70 -0.20 -2.72
CA PRO A 438 5.90 -0.36 -4.16
C PRO A 438 4.70 0.08 -5.00
N ASP A 439 3.49 -0.21 -4.56
CA ASP A 439 2.27 0.12 -5.28
C ASP A 439 1.93 1.62 -5.25
N SER A 440 2.25 2.36 -4.17
CA SER A 440 2.17 3.83 -4.23
C SER A 440 3.23 4.43 -5.17
N TYR A 441 4.41 3.81 -5.28
CA TYR A 441 5.42 4.21 -6.26
C TYR A 441 4.94 3.95 -7.69
N MET A 442 4.38 2.77 -7.98
CA MET A 442 3.73 2.46 -9.26
C MET A 442 2.64 3.49 -9.59
N PHE A 443 1.78 3.80 -8.62
CA PHE A 443 0.70 4.77 -8.76
C PHE A 443 1.19 6.17 -9.05
N THR A 444 2.20 6.66 -8.32
CA THR A 444 2.81 7.99 -8.56
C THR A 444 3.31 8.11 -9.99
N ASN A 445 3.90 7.03 -10.52
CA ASN A 445 4.46 6.99 -11.87
C ASN A 445 3.42 6.76 -12.97
N LEU A 446 2.18 6.40 -12.64
CA LEU A 446 1.13 6.11 -13.61
C LEU A 446 -0.01 7.13 -13.56
N VAL A 447 0.26 8.38 -13.18
CA VAL A 447 -0.73 9.46 -13.18
C VAL A 447 -0.16 10.78 -13.73
N GLY A 448 -1.04 11.72 -14.05
CA GLY A 448 -0.69 13.09 -14.37
C GLY A 448 0.29 13.24 -15.54
N THR A 449 1.36 14.01 -15.34
CA THR A 449 2.32 14.36 -16.41
C THR A 449 3.14 13.17 -16.89
N TYR A 450 3.28 12.12 -16.08
CA TYR A 450 4.00 10.90 -16.42
C TYR A 450 3.30 10.10 -17.54
N THR A 451 1.97 10.06 -17.53
CA THR A 451 1.15 9.35 -18.52
C THR A 451 0.71 10.25 -19.68
N GLY A 452 0.76 11.57 -19.50
CA GLY A 452 0.37 12.54 -20.53
C GLY A 452 -1.15 12.61 -20.74
N VAL A 453 -1.55 13.00 -21.94
CA VAL A 453 -2.96 13.25 -22.27
C VAL A 453 -3.67 12.01 -22.81
N TYR A 454 -4.96 11.90 -22.51
CA TYR A 454 -5.85 10.86 -23.01
C TYR A 454 -6.03 10.96 -24.54
N GLN A 455 -6.07 9.81 -25.23
CA GLN A 455 -6.14 9.76 -26.70
C GLN A 455 -7.44 9.12 -27.24
N GLY A 456 -8.27 8.55 -26.36
CA GLY A 456 -9.51 7.88 -26.74
C GLY A 456 -10.70 8.84 -26.87
N ASP A 457 -11.85 8.23 -27.17
CA ASP A 457 -13.16 8.89 -27.30
C ASP A 457 -14.18 8.37 -26.26
N LYS A 458 -13.72 7.56 -25.30
CA LYS A 458 -14.51 7.04 -24.18
C LYS A 458 -14.36 7.93 -22.93
N GLU A 459 -15.00 7.51 -21.85
CA GLU A 459 -14.89 8.11 -20.52
C GLU A 459 -14.40 7.04 -19.51
N PRO A 460 -13.10 6.65 -19.56
CA PRO A 460 -12.57 5.64 -18.65
C PRO A 460 -12.54 6.18 -17.21
N PHE A 461 -12.53 5.28 -16.23
CA PHE A 461 -12.55 5.65 -14.80
C PHE A 461 -11.40 6.58 -14.41
N THR A 462 -10.24 6.38 -15.03
CA THR A 462 -9.02 7.12 -14.73
C THR A 462 -8.95 8.51 -15.38
N LEU A 463 -9.86 8.85 -16.29
CA LEU A 463 -9.89 10.15 -16.96
C LEU A 463 -10.42 11.25 -16.03
N VAL A 464 -9.62 12.30 -15.88
CA VAL A 464 -9.99 13.53 -15.16
C VAL A 464 -9.63 14.74 -16.01
N ILE A 465 -10.53 15.73 -16.03
CA ILE A 465 -10.20 17.06 -16.56
C ILE A 465 -9.54 17.87 -15.44
N ASP A 466 -8.27 18.20 -15.61
CA ASP A 466 -7.49 18.91 -14.60
C ASP A 466 -7.83 20.41 -14.54
N GLY A 467 -7.17 21.15 -13.63
CA GLY A 467 -7.38 22.58 -13.45
C GLY A 467 -7.00 23.44 -14.66
N ALA A 468 -6.16 22.93 -15.55
CA ALA A 468 -5.75 23.57 -16.80
C ALA A 468 -6.64 23.15 -17.99
N GLY A 469 -7.65 22.31 -17.77
CA GLY A 469 -8.56 21.79 -18.80
C GLY A 469 -7.98 20.62 -19.60
N GLY A 470 -6.87 20.02 -19.15
CA GLY A 470 -6.25 18.86 -19.76
C GLY A 470 -6.94 17.55 -19.39
N SER A 471 -7.12 16.66 -20.38
CA SER A 471 -7.62 15.30 -20.18
C SER A 471 -6.48 14.39 -19.72
N VAL A 472 -6.31 14.24 -18.41
CA VAL A 472 -5.19 13.51 -17.80
C VAL A 472 -5.66 12.22 -17.12
N ARG A 473 -4.70 11.34 -16.82
CA ARG A 473 -4.93 10.20 -15.94
C ARG A 473 -4.89 10.69 -14.49
N GLY A 474 -6.05 10.95 -13.92
CA GLY A 474 -6.17 11.59 -12.60
C GLY A 474 -5.96 10.62 -11.43
N PHE A 475 -6.28 9.34 -11.62
CA PHE A 475 -6.15 8.30 -10.61
C PHE A 475 -5.62 7.01 -11.23
N PRO A 476 -4.90 6.17 -10.46
CA PRO A 476 -4.53 4.83 -10.88
C PRO A 476 -5.65 3.81 -10.63
N ARG A 477 -5.43 2.56 -11.03
CA ARG A 477 -6.29 1.40 -10.77
C ARG A 477 -5.49 0.35 -9.98
N GLY A 478 -6.15 -0.41 -9.10
CA GLY A 478 -5.53 -1.62 -8.53
C GLY A 478 -5.06 -2.61 -9.61
N LEU A 479 -5.69 -2.59 -10.79
CA LEU A 479 -5.26 -3.31 -11.98
C LEU A 479 -3.85 -2.94 -12.44
N ASP A 480 -3.39 -1.70 -12.24
CA ASP A 480 -2.00 -1.31 -12.57
C ASP A 480 -0.99 -2.13 -11.74
N VAL A 481 -1.28 -2.32 -10.44
CA VAL A 481 -0.44 -3.13 -9.54
C VAL A 481 -0.40 -4.56 -10.02
N MET A 482 -1.57 -5.16 -10.24
CA MET A 482 -1.69 -6.56 -10.64
C MET A 482 -0.99 -6.83 -11.99
N ALA A 483 -1.11 -5.90 -12.94
CA ALA A 483 -0.43 -5.99 -14.23
C ALA A 483 1.10 -5.91 -14.08
N LEU A 484 1.61 -4.98 -13.26
CA LEU A 484 3.04 -4.81 -13.03
C LEU A 484 3.67 -5.98 -12.25
N ILE A 485 2.92 -6.68 -11.41
CA ILE A 485 3.44 -7.85 -10.69
C ILE A 485 3.25 -9.18 -11.43
N GLY A 486 2.64 -9.19 -12.63
CA GLY A 486 2.64 -10.33 -13.54
C GLY A 486 1.31 -10.70 -14.20
N SER A 487 0.20 -10.03 -13.88
CA SER A 487 -1.12 -10.39 -14.43
C SER A 487 -1.32 -9.88 -15.86
N ASN A 488 -1.22 -10.78 -16.83
CA ASN A 488 -1.59 -10.49 -18.23
C ASN A 488 -3.07 -10.09 -18.34
N ARG A 489 -3.95 -10.79 -17.62
CA ARG A 489 -5.38 -10.51 -17.60
C ARG A 489 -5.68 -9.09 -17.11
N SER A 490 -4.97 -8.61 -16.10
CA SER A 490 -5.11 -7.22 -15.62
C SER A 490 -4.69 -6.20 -16.68
N ARG A 491 -3.64 -6.48 -17.45
CA ARG A 491 -3.23 -5.62 -18.57
C ARG A 491 -4.29 -5.56 -19.67
N GLU A 492 -4.86 -6.71 -20.04
CA GLU A 492 -5.96 -6.77 -21.00
C GLU A 492 -7.15 -5.92 -20.56
N LEU A 493 -7.55 -6.04 -19.28
CA LEU A 493 -8.67 -5.28 -18.73
C LEU A 493 -8.41 -3.77 -18.72
N LEU A 494 -7.18 -3.32 -18.44
CA LEU A 494 -6.80 -1.91 -18.53
C LEU A 494 -6.97 -1.37 -19.97
N ASP A 495 -6.61 -2.16 -20.98
CA ASP A 495 -6.76 -1.81 -22.39
C ASP A 495 -8.24 -1.85 -22.84
N GLU A 496 -9.00 -2.86 -22.43
CA GLU A 496 -10.45 -3.00 -22.74
C GLU A 496 -11.28 -1.84 -22.15
N LEU A 497 -10.99 -1.48 -20.91
CA LEU A 497 -11.61 -0.38 -20.18
C LEU A 497 -11.08 1.00 -20.60
N ASP A 498 -10.06 1.03 -21.45
CA ASP A 498 -9.43 2.26 -21.97
C ASP A 498 -8.73 3.11 -20.90
N ASP A 499 -8.39 2.48 -19.76
CA ASP A 499 -7.68 3.08 -18.62
C ASP A 499 -6.16 3.21 -18.84
N SER A 500 -5.64 2.68 -19.95
CA SER A 500 -4.24 2.75 -20.40
C SER A 500 -4.01 3.71 -21.58
N ASN A 501 -5.06 4.28 -22.16
CA ASN A 501 -4.99 5.01 -23.45
C ASN A 501 -4.54 6.48 -23.31
N TYR A 502 -3.33 6.67 -22.83
CA TYR A 502 -2.69 7.98 -22.66
C TYR A 502 -1.34 8.02 -23.39
N THR A 503 -1.02 9.18 -23.97
CA THR A 503 0.15 9.40 -24.86
C THR A 503 1.49 8.85 -24.38
N LYS A 504 1.71 8.73 -23.06
CA LYS A 504 2.97 8.25 -22.46
C LYS A 504 2.78 7.04 -21.54
N TYR A 505 1.56 6.52 -21.37
CA TYR A 505 1.27 5.44 -20.43
C TYR A 505 2.13 4.20 -20.70
N ASP A 506 2.10 3.66 -21.92
CA ASP A 506 2.84 2.43 -22.25
C ASP A 506 4.36 2.57 -22.07
N ARG A 507 4.91 3.76 -22.37
CA ARG A 507 6.32 4.04 -22.14
C ARG A 507 6.66 3.97 -20.65
N GLN A 508 5.82 4.56 -19.80
CA GLN A 508 6.06 4.63 -18.37
C GLN A 508 5.77 3.29 -17.68
N TYR A 509 4.69 2.60 -18.08
CA TYR A 509 4.39 1.23 -17.69
C TYR A 509 5.54 0.30 -18.04
N GLY A 510 6.10 0.39 -19.26
CA GLY A 510 7.23 -0.45 -19.69
C GLY A 510 8.46 -0.30 -18.80
N LYS A 511 8.81 0.94 -18.39
CA LYS A 511 9.92 1.15 -17.45
C LYS A 511 9.68 0.48 -16.10
N LEU A 512 8.48 0.65 -15.53
CA LEU A 512 8.12 0.02 -14.27
C LEU A 512 8.11 -1.50 -14.42
N LYS A 513 7.60 -2.03 -15.54
CA LYS A 513 7.59 -3.47 -15.80
C LYS A 513 9.00 -4.03 -15.84
N ASP A 514 9.91 -3.39 -16.58
CA ASP A 514 11.33 -3.78 -16.64
C ASP A 514 11.99 -3.75 -15.25
N GLU A 515 11.68 -2.73 -14.44
CA GLU A 515 12.18 -2.60 -13.07
C GLU A 515 11.68 -3.75 -12.17
N PHE A 516 10.36 -3.97 -12.08
CA PHE A 516 9.78 -4.99 -11.20
C PHE A 516 10.02 -6.43 -11.69
N ASP A 517 10.24 -6.65 -12.99
CA ASP A 517 10.66 -7.94 -13.54
C ASP A 517 12.11 -8.28 -13.19
N SER A 518 12.93 -7.27 -12.88
CA SER A 518 14.33 -7.48 -12.49
C SER A 518 14.51 -7.92 -11.03
N PHE A 519 13.47 -7.79 -10.21
CA PHE A 519 13.53 -8.08 -8.77
C PHE A 519 13.65 -9.57 -8.50
N ASP A 520 14.58 -9.91 -7.62
CA ASP A 520 14.76 -11.27 -7.13
C ASP A 520 13.99 -11.52 -5.82
N TYR A 521 14.20 -12.68 -5.22
CA TYR A 521 13.57 -13.03 -3.93
C TYR A 521 14.00 -12.13 -2.78
N THR A 522 15.22 -11.59 -2.80
CA THR A 522 15.71 -10.64 -1.80
C THR A 522 14.92 -9.35 -1.91
N ASP A 523 14.72 -8.85 -3.13
CA ASP A 523 13.94 -7.63 -3.38
C ASP A 523 12.48 -7.77 -2.97
N TRP A 524 11.84 -8.88 -3.34
CA TRP A 524 10.44 -9.16 -3.02
C TRP A 524 10.17 -9.50 -1.56
N ASN A 525 11.20 -9.75 -0.75
CA ASN A 525 11.03 -10.14 0.66
C ASN A 525 11.84 -9.25 1.62
N LYS A 526 11.97 -7.97 1.25
CA LYS A 526 12.60 -6.91 2.08
C LYS A 526 11.91 -6.69 3.42
N ASN A 527 10.61 -6.93 3.51
CA ASN A 527 9.77 -6.80 4.70
C ASN A 527 8.40 -7.46 4.45
N LEU A 528 7.51 -7.47 5.44
CA LEU A 528 6.21 -8.17 5.35
C LEU A 528 5.32 -7.63 4.23
N TYR A 529 5.33 -6.32 3.95
CA TYR A 529 4.54 -5.70 2.88
C TYR A 529 4.90 -6.28 1.50
N TRP A 530 6.20 -6.31 1.20
CA TRP A 530 6.71 -6.85 -0.06
C TRP A 530 6.43 -8.36 -0.17
N SER A 531 6.62 -9.10 0.93
CA SER A 531 6.33 -10.53 0.98
C SER A 531 4.85 -10.83 0.75
N TRP A 532 3.93 -10.00 1.26
CA TRP A 532 2.50 -10.17 1.01
C TRP A 532 2.19 -9.95 -0.47
N LEU A 533 2.67 -8.87 -1.10
CA LEU A 533 2.50 -8.67 -2.55
C LEU A 533 3.10 -9.82 -3.37
N PHE A 534 4.27 -10.30 -2.99
CA PHE A 534 4.91 -11.44 -3.63
C PHE A 534 4.04 -12.71 -3.55
N ALA A 535 3.36 -12.95 -2.42
CA ALA A 535 2.46 -14.08 -2.24
C ALA A 535 1.21 -14.04 -3.14
N LEU A 536 0.88 -12.88 -3.72
CA LEU A 536 -0.23 -12.76 -4.69
C LEU A 536 0.17 -13.21 -6.10
N LYS A 537 1.46 -13.14 -6.47
CA LYS A 537 1.92 -13.43 -7.85
C LYS A 537 1.46 -14.80 -8.38
N PRO A 538 1.54 -15.91 -7.61
CA PRO A 538 1.09 -17.21 -8.10
C PRO A 538 -0.41 -17.29 -8.46
N LEU A 539 -1.24 -16.41 -7.89
CA LEU A 539 -2.68 -16.34 -8.20
C LEU A 539 -2.95 -15.70 -9.56
N LEU A 540 -1.99 -14.90 -10.04
CA LEU A 540 -2.09 -14.12 -11.26
C LEU A 540 -1.54 -14.86 -12.49
N ASP A 541 -0.94 -16.04 -12.29
CA ASP A 541 -0.36 -16.88 -13.34
C ASP A 541 -1.44 -17.62 -14.16
N ASP A 542 -1.07 -17.98 -15.39
CA ASP A 542 -1.92 -18.76 -16.28
C ASP A 542 -1.96 -20.25 -15.87
N HIS A 543 -3.14 -20.72 -15.50
CA HIS A 543 -3.41 -22.11 -15.20
C HIS A 543 -3.63 -22.91 -16.51
N GLY A 544 -2.67 -23.75 -16.88
CA GLY A 544 -2.73 -24.60 -18.07
C GLY A 544 -3.05 -26.08 -17.76
N ALA A 545 -2.68 -26.98 -18.66
CA ALA A 545 -2.89 -28.41 -18.47
C ALA A 545 -2.31 -28.94 -17.14
N GLY A 546 -3.06 -29.88 -16.55
CA GLY A 546 -2.76 -30.47 -15.25
C GLY A 546 -3.50 -29.81 -14.08
N TYR A 547 -4.00 -28.57 -14.24
CA TYR A 547 -4.96 -27.94 -13.32
C TYR A 547 -6.40 -28.36 -13.63
N PRO A 548 -7.36 -28.27 -12.68
CA PRO A 548 -8.78 -28.47 -12.98
C PRO A 548 -9.26 -27.68 -14.20
N THR A 549 -10.13 -28.25 -15.04
CA THR A 549 -10.58 -27.62 -16.29
C THR A 549 -11.19 -26.23 -16.08
N PHE A 550 -11.98 -26.03 -15.02
CA PHE A 550 -12.55 -24.71 -14.71
C PHE A 550 -11.49 -23.64 -14.41
N MET A 551 -10.33 -24.04 -13.85
CA MET A 551 -9.24 -23.11 -13.53
C MET A 551 -8.52 -22.58 -14.78
N GLN A 552 -8.66 -23.27 -15.91
CA GLN A 552 -8.00 -22.90 -17.18
C GLN A 552 -8.82 -21.88 -17.99
N THR A 553 -9.89 -21.34 -17.41
CA THR A 553 -10.80 -20.39 -18.07
C THR A 553 -10.45 -18.94 -17.74
N GLY A 554 -10.79 -18.02 -18.64
CA GLY A 554 -10.69 -16.58 -18.37
C GLY A 554 -11.55 -16.14 -17.18
N ALA A 555 -12.71 -16.78 -16.97
CA ALA A 555 -13.55 -16.51 -15.80
C ALA A 555 -12.84 -16.83 -14.47
N TRP A 556 -12.02 -17.90 -14.44
CA TRP A 556 -11.23 -18.22 -13.25
C TRP A 556 -10.09 -17.23 -13.04
N GLN A 557 -9.42 -16.78 -14.11
CA GLN A 557 -8.44 -15.68 -14.01
C GLN A 557 -9.07 -14.41 -13.44
N ASP A 558 -10.29 -14.05 -13.87
CA ASP A 558 -11.03 -12.90 -13.32
C ASP A 558 -11.38 -13.09 -11.84
N ARG A 559 -11.71 -14.32 -11.44
CA ARG A 559 -11.96 -14.69 -10.04
C ARG A 559 -10.69 -14.56 -9.18
N GLU A 560 -9.55 -15.12 -9.60
CA GLU A 560 -8.29 -15.02 -8.86
C GLU A 560 -7.73 -13.59 -8.84
N LEU A 561 -7.94 -12.82 -9.92
CA LEU A 561 -7.64 -11.39 -9.94
C LEU A 561 -8.48 -10.63 -8.90
N THR A 562 -9.75 -10.99 -8.75
CA THR A 562 -10.63 -10.42 -7.71
C THR A 562 -10.13 -10.77 -6.30
N THR A 563 -9.75 -12.04 -6.06
CA THR A 563 -9.14 -12.47 -4.80
C THR A 563 -7.86 -11.69 -4.49
N SER A 564 -6.98 -11.53 -5.48
CA SER A 564 -5.72 -10.78 -5.34
C SER A 564 -5.96 -9.30 -5.04
N LEU A 565 -6.91 -8.67 -5.72
CA LEU A 565 -7.30 -7.27 -5.46
C LEU A 565 -7.91 -7.09 -4.07
N ALA A 566 -8.72 -8.04 -3.60
CA ALA A 566 -9.28 -8.01 -2.25
C ALA A 566 -8.18 -8.08 -1.18
N SER A 567 -7.24 -9.02 -1.31
CA SER A 567 -6.13 -9.15 -0.36
C SER A 567 -5.16 -7.96 -0.41
N TRP A 568 -4.89 -7.41 -1.60
CA TRP A 568 -4.14 -6.16 -1.73
C TRP A 568 -4.87 -4.98 -1.07
N THR A 569 -6.20 -4.95 -1.13
CA THR A 569 -7.01 -3.91 -0.45
C THR A 569 -6.91 -4.04 1.07
N GLU A 570 -6.95 -5.26 1.62
CA GLU A 570 -6.70 -5.54 3.04
C GLU A 570 -5.29 -5.05 3.45
N LEU A 571 -4.24 -5.40 2.71
CA LEU A 571 -2.87 -4.94 2.96
C LEU A 571 -2.78 -3.40 3.03
N ARG A 572 -3.39 -2.71 2.05
CA ARG A 572 -3.41 -1.24 2.01
C ARG A 572 -4.22 -0.62 3.14
N HIS A 573 -5.28 -1.29 3.57
CA HIS A 573 -6.11 -0.87 4.67
C HIS A 573 -5.37 -0.98 6.01
N ASP A 574 -4.71 -2.11 6.28
CA ASP A 574 -4.05 -2.37 7.57
C ASP A 574 -2.84 -1.47 7.79
N THR A 575 -2.21 -1.05 6.70
CA THR A 575 -1.00 -0.23 6.72
C THR A 575 -1.28 1.26 6.56
N ILE A 576 -2.55 1.69 6.56
CA ILE A 576 -2.99 3.05 6.20
C ILE A 576 -2.30 4.17 6.99
N LEU A 577 -1.92 3.94 8.25
CA LEU A 577 -1.21 4.92 9.07
C LEU A 577 0.22 5.16 8.57
N TYR A 578 0.90 4.07 8.20
CA TYR A 578 2.33 4.08 7.90
C TYR A 578 2.60 4.23 6.41
N ALA A 579 1.78 3.67 5.54
CA ALA A 579 1.96 3.70 4.10
C ALA A 579 1.85 5.13 3.54
N LYS A 580 2.88 5.56 2.81
CA LYS A 580 2.86 6.85 2.10
C LYS A 580 1.86 6.75 0.94
N GLN A 581 0.75 7.49 1.05
CA GLN A 581 -0.28 7.53 0.01
C GLN A 581 0.22 8.35 -1.17
N SER A 582 -0.04 7.88 -2.39
CA SER A 582 0.28 8.61 -3.62
C SER A 582 -0.79 9.65 -3.94
N TYR A 583 -0.35 10.82 -4.38
CA TYR A 583 -1.19 11.92 -4.85
C TYR A 583 -0.84 12.23 -6.30
N THR A 584 -1.82 12.70 -7.06
CA THR A 584 -1.58 13.30 -8.37
C THR A 584 -1.28 14.79 -8.19
N MET A 585 -0.14 15.27 -8.70
CA MET A 585 0.16 16.71 -8.69
C MET A 585 -0.90 17.49 -9.45
N LYS A 586 -1.25 18.68 -8.94
CA LYS A 586 -2.32 19.49 -9.53
C LYS A 586 -1.78 20.28 -10.73
N ALA A 587 -2.38 20.12 -11.90
CA ALA A 587 -2.12 21.01 -13.03
C ALA A 587 -2.96 22.30 -12.91
N THR A 588 -2.34 23.45 -13.15
CA THR A 588 -2.94 24.79 -13.00
C THR A 588 -2.63 25.71 -14.15
#